data_AF-A0A5J4N672-F1
#
_entry.id   AF-A0A5J4N672-F1
#
_cell.length_a   1.000
_cell.length_b   1.000
_cell.length_c   1.000
_cell.angle_alpha   90.00
_cell.angle_beta   90.00
_cell.angle_gamma   90.00
#
_symmetry.space_group_name_H-M   'P 1'
#
loop_
_entity.id
_entity.type
_entity.pdbx_description
1 polymer ?
#
loop_
_entity_poly.entity_id
_entity_poly.type
_entity_poly.pdbx_seq_one_letter_code
_entity_poly.pdbx_strand_id
1 'polypeptide(L)'
;MGDASVDSDTMISKASHYISLLMGFVNPPENSQETTNKLRSVILFKWSNSAEAKHTPPVVEPDALFEVCSMLFTVALWLTKHAAKVAAKDEVSQDEAKDVHLSLRHAAGIFLVLKEQYIQKLLAPPKPGHDLHTDILDAYIYQSTAEAQE
;
A
#
# COMPACT_ATOMS: atom_id res chain seq x y z
N MET A 1 -7.82 1.12 -10.54
CA MET A 1 -8.18 0.79 -9.15
C MET A 1 -9.67 0.46 -9.14
N GLY A 2 -10.06 -0.72 -8.65
CA GLY A 2 -11.46 -1.18 -8.72
C GLY A 2 -12.41 -0.33 -7.89
N ASP A 3 -13.70 -0.35 -8.21
CA ASP A 3 -14.75 0.23 -7.37
C ASP A 3 -14.65 -0.35 -5.94
N ALA A 4 -14.84 0.48 -4.93
CA ALA A 4 -14.86 0.06 -3.52
C ALA A 4 -16.04 -0.88 -3.18
N SER A 5 -16.84 -1.28 -4.17
CA SER A 5 -17.86 -2.34 -4.10
C SER A 5 -17.32 -3.76 -4.30
N VAL A 6 -16.09 -3.92 -4.82
CA VAL A 6 -15.44 -5.23 -4.92
C VAL A 6 -15.15 -5.76 -3.51
N ASP A 7 -15.28 -7.07 -3.28
CA ASP A 7 -14.95 -7.68 -1.99
C ASP A 7 -13.44 -7.56 -1.67
N SER A 8 -13.15 -7.44 -0.38
CA SER A 8 -11.79 -7.22 0.13
C SER A 8 -10.83 -8.37 -0.23
N ASP A 9 -11.30 -9.62 -0.20
CA ASP A 9 -10.53 -10.81 -0.56
C ASP A 9 -10.09 -10.80 -2.03
N THR A 10 -11.00 -10.48 -2.95
CA THR A 10 -10.70 -10.37 -4.39
C THR A 10 -9.67 -9.27 -4.65
N MET A 11 -9.77 -8.12 -3.96
CA MET A 11 -8.78 -7.05 -4.09
C MET A 11 -7.40 -7.51 -3.62
N ILE A 12 -7.31 -8.14 -2.44
CA ILE A 12 -6.06 -8.65 -1.87
C ILE A 12 -5.45 -9.72 -2.78
N SER A 13 -6.26 -10.62 -3.35
CA SER A 13 -5.80 -11.65 -4.27
C SER A 13 -5.17 -11.06 -5.54
N LYS A 14 -5.84 -10.09 -6.18
CA LYS A 14 -5.32 -9.39 -7.36
C LYS A 14 -4.04 -8.62 -7.05
N ALA A 15 -4.00 -7.92 -5.93
CA ALA A 15 -2.82 -7.20 -5.46
C ALA A 15 -1.65 -8.15 -5.23
N SER A 16 -1.90 -9.28 -4.55
CA SER A 16 -0.87 -10.30 -4.27
C SER A 16 -0.29 -10.89 -5.54
N HIS A 17 -1.13 -11.19 -6.53
CA HIS A 17 -0.67 -11.69 -7.83
C HIS A 17 0.22 -10.67 -8.54
N TYR A 18 -0.21 -9.40 -8.60
CA TYR A 18 0.59 -8.32 -9.19
C TYR A 18 1.94 -8.15 -8.49
N ILE A 19 1.93 -8.06 -7.16
CA ILE A 19 3.14 -7.90 -6.34
C ILE A 19 4.07 -9.10 -6.51
N SER A 20 3.55 -10.34 -6.55
CA SER A 20 4.39 -11.54 -6.72
C SER A 20 5.20 -11.53 -8.01
N LEU A 21 4.63 -11.03 -9.11
CA LEU A 21 5.33 -10.90 -10.38
C LEU A 21 6.35 -9.77 -10.33
N LEU A 22 5.96 -8.61 -9.76
CA LEU A 22 6.83 -7.44 -9.65
C LEU A 22 8.01 -7.67 -8.71
N MET A 23 7.86 -8.51 -7.68
CA MET A 23 8.97 -8.91 -6.81
C MET A 23 10.08 -9.64 -7.59
N GLY A 24 9.79 -10.22 -8.77
CA GLY A 24 10.81 -10.75 -9.67
C GLY A 24 11.74 -9.69 -10.26
N PHE A 25 11.37 -8.40 -10.22
CA PHE A 25 12.22 -7.27 -10.60
C PHE A 25 13.02 -6.74 -9.41
N VAL A 26 12.65 -7.10 -8.18
CA VAL A 26 13.31 -6.64 -6.96
C VAL A 26 14.30 -7.70 -6.47
N ASN A 27 13.80 -8.92 -6.31
CA ASN A 27 14.56 -10.04 -5.77
C ASN A 27 15.37 -10.71 -6.88
N PRO A 28 16.66 -10.97 -6.64
CA PRO A 28 17.45 -11.78 -7.54
C PRO A 28 16.99 -13.26 -7.48
N PRO A 29 17.30 -14.07 -8.50
CA PRO A 29 17.05 -15.51 -8.47
C PRO A 29 17.75 -16.19 -7.27
N GLU A 30 17.18 -17.28 -6.76
CA GLU A 30 17.64 -17.96 -5.53
C GLU A 30 19.12 -18.39 -5.54
N ASN A 31 19.69 -18.66 -6.72
CA ASN A 31 21.09 -19.06 -6.89
C ASN A 31 22.05 -17.87 -7.14
N SER A 32 21.57 -16.63 -7.05
CA SER A 32 22.37 -15.43 -7.25
C SER A 32 23.13 -15.03 -5.98
N GLN A 33 24.34 -14.52 -6.15
CA GLN A 33 25.09 -13.85 -5.07
C GLN A 33 24.76 -12.35 -4.97
N GLU A 34 24.00 -11.82 -5.92
CA GLU A 34 23.57 -10.41 -5.91
C GLU A 34 22.49 -10.19 -4.84
N THR A 35 22.44 -9.00 -4.26
CA THR A 35 21.43 -8.62 -3.26
C THR A 35 20.20 -7.95 -3.87
N THR A 36 20.26 -7.62 -5.17
CA THR A 36 19.20 -6.97 -5.93
C THR A 36 19.15 -7.56 -7.34
N ASN A 37 17.97 -7.55 -7.96
CA ASN A 37 17.83 -7.95 -9.35
C ASN A 37 18.28 -6.82 -10.31
N LYS A 38 18.91 -7.18 -11.43
CA LYS A 38 19.32 -6.25 -12.50
C LYS A 38 18.15 -5.53 -13.16
N LEU A 39 16.95 -6.11 -13.09
CA LEU A 39 15.72 -5.52 -13.64
C LEU A 39 15.14 -4.41 -12.75
N ARG A 40 15.65 -4.22 -11.53
CA ARG A 40 15.08 -3.28 -10.54
C ARG A 40 14.89 -1.87 -11.06
N SER A 41 15.81 -1.38 -11.88
CA SER A 41 15.80 0.01 -12.37
C SER A 41 15.52 0.15 -13.86
N VAL A 42 14.96 -0.89 -14.50
CA VAL A 42 14.70 -0.88 -15.95
C VAL A 42 13.45 -0.08 -16.30
N ILE A 43 12.47 0.01 -15.39
CA ILE A 43 11.20 0.70 -15.61
C ILE A 43 11.16 1.95 -14.74
N LEU A 44 10.67 3.05 -15.32
CA LEU A 44 10.38 4.30 -14.62
C LEU A 44 8.94 4.27 -14.11
N PHE A 45 8.75 4.36 -12.80
CA PHE A 45 7.44 4.38 -12.16
C PHE A 45 7.07 5.78 -11.70
N LYS A 46 5.77 6.09 -11.68
CA LYS A 46 5.26 7.44 -11.40
C LYS A 46 4.01 7.38 -10.54
N TRP A 47 4.06 8.05 -9.38
CA TRP A 47 2.97 8.10 -8.40
C TRP A 47 2.77 9.51 -7.86
N SER A 48 1.51 9.92 -7.68
CA SER A 48 1.15 11.07 -6.85
C SER A 48 1.05 10.65 -5.39
N ASN A 49 1.14 11.59 -4.45
CA ASN A 49 0.86 11.30 -3.04
C ASN A 49 -0.61 11.64 -2.68
N SER A 50 -1.13 10.95 -1.67
CA SER A 50 -2.54 10.99 -1.25
C SER A 50 -2.98 12.33 -0.64
N ALA A 51 -2.04 13.05 -0.02
CA ALA A 51 -2.28 14.31 0.70
C ALA A 51 -1.56 15.49 0.04
N GLU A 52 -1.67 15.63 -1.28
CA GLU A 52 -1.03 16.71 -2.05
C GLU A 52 -1.96 17.87 -2.38
N ALA A 53 -1.40 19.08 -2.39
CA ALA A 53 -2.05 20.23 -3.00
C ALA A 53 -2.26 20.02 -4.50
N LYS A 54 -3.26 20.71 -5.06
CA LYS A 54 -3.52 20.69 -6.50
C LYS A 54 -2.27 21.17 -7.25
N HIS A 55 -1.84 20.41 -8.27
CA HIS A 55 -0.66 20.65 -9.12
C HIS A 55 0.71 20.27 -8.53
N THR A 56 0.78 19.53 -7.43
CA THR A 56 2.05 18.92 -7.00
C THR A 56 2.56 17.94 -8.07
N PRO A 57 3.83 18.05 -8.50
CA PRO A 57 4.41 17.09 -9.43
C PRO A 57 4.47 15.69 -8.80
N PRO A 58 4.17 14.63 -9.56
CA PRO A 58 4.25 13.27 -9.05
C PRO A 58 5.70 12.86 -8.80
N VAL A 59 5.89 11.94 -7.87
CA VAL A 59 7.17 11.27 -7.61
C VAL A 59 7.45 10.30 -8.75
N VAL A 60 8.68 10.30 -9.24
CA VAL A 60 9.11 9.49 -10.38
C VAL A 60 10.43 8.81 -10.03
N GLU A 61 10.43 7.48 -9.97
CA GLU A 61 11.60 6.70 -9.55
C GLU A 61 11.80 5.47 -10.44
N PRO A 62 13.03 5.19 -10.92
CA PRO A 62 13.36 3.95 -11.61
C PRO A 62 13.70 2.86 -10.59
N ASP A 63 12.72 2.49 -9.77
CA ASP A 63 12.86 1.47 -8.73
C ASP A 63 11.60 0.61 -8.66
N ALA A 64 11.70 -0.66 -9.04
CA ALA A 64 10.61 -1.62 -8.94
C ALA A 64 10.13 -1.81 -7.48
N LEU A 65 11.00 -1.60 -6.49
CA LEU A 65 10.58 -1.63 -5.09
C LEU A 65 9.73 -0.41 -4.72
N PHE A 66 9.98 0.75 -5.34
CA PHE A 66 9.12 1.93 -5.19
C PHE A 66 7.71 1.65 -5.73
N GLU A 67 7.57 0.95 -6.86
CA GLU A 67 6.27 0.50 -7.35
C GLU A 67 5.59 -0.46 -6.38
N VAL A 68 6.32 -1.48 -5.86
CA VAL A 68 5.77 -2.41 -4.85
C VAL A 68 5.22 -1.64 -3.64
N CYS A 69 6.00 -0.69 -3.12
CA CYS A 69 5.61 0.10 -1.96
C CYS A 69 4.38 0.98 -2.26
N SER A 70 4.38 1.64 -3.41
CA SER A 70 3.29 2.54 -3.83
C SER A 70 1.99 1.77 -4.07
N MET A 71 2.07 0.58 -4.67
CA MET A 71 0.91 -0.29 -4.87
C MET A 71 0.38 -0.85 -3.55
N LEU A 72 1.26 -1.30 -2.64
CA LEU A 72 0.86 -1.74 -1.30
C LEU A 72 0.16 -0.62 -0.52
N PHE A 73 0.72 0.59 -0.53
CA PHE A 73 0.11 1.76 0.09
C PHE A 73 -1.28 2.04 -0.50
N THR A 74 -1.39 1.96 -1.83
CA THR A 74 -2.64 2.14 -2.57
C THR A 74 -3.68 1.07 -2.20
N VAL A 75 -3.29 -0.18 -2.02
CA VAL A 75 -4.17 -1.26 -1.55
C VAL A 75 -4.63 -1.01 -0.12
N ALA A 76 -3.74 -0.57 0.76
CA ALA A 76 -4.11 -0.21 2.12
C ALA A 76 -5.11 0.96 2.14
N LEU A 77 -4.92 2.00 1.33
CA LEU A 77 -5.90 3.07 1.15
C LEU A 77 -7.24 2.59 0.56
N TRP A 78 -7.21 1.58 -0.31
CA TRP A 78 -8.46 1.01 -0.81
C TRP A 78 -9.22 0.30 0.31
N LEU A 79 -8.52 -0.46 1.17
CA LEU A 79 -9.12 -1.15 2.31
C LEU A 79 -9.77 -0.17 3.31
N THR A 80 -9.11 0.96 3.61
CA THR A 80 -9.71 1.99 4.48
C THR A 80 -10.96 2.61 3.85
N LYS A 81 -10.94 2.88 2.53
CA LYS A 81 -12.12 3.41 1.82
C LYS A 81 -13.25 2.40 1.73
N HIS A 82 -12.94 1.12 1.54
CA HIS A 82 -13.91 0.04 1.55
C HIS A 82 -14.60 -0.06 2.91
N ALA A 83 -13.80 -0.11 3.99
CA ALA A 83 -14.31 -0.10 5.36
C ALA A 83 -15.22 1.11 5.62
N ALA A 84 -14.78 2.32 5.28
CA ALA A 84 -15.59 3.53 5.45
C ALA A 84 -16.91 3.48 4.67
N LYS A 85 -16.90 2.95 3.44
CA LYS A 85 -18.11 2.78 2.61
C LYS A 85 -19.10 1.78 3.22
N VAL A 86 -18.60 0.68 3.77
CA VAL A 86 -19.44 -0.36 4.41
C VAL A 86 -20.00 0.15 5.73
N ALA A 87 -19.19 0.83 6.55
CA ALA A 87 -19.59 1.39 7.83
C ALA A 87 -20.62 2.53 7.72
N ALA A 88 -20.68 3.23 6.58
CA ALA A 88 -21.61 4.32 6.33
C ALA A 88 -23.04 3.88 5.94
N LYS A 89 -23.34 2.58 5.94
CA LYS A 89 -24.70 2.07 5.67
C LYS A 89 -25.63 2.34 6.87
N ASP A 90 -26.91 2.57 6.59
CA ASP A 90 -27.92 2.83 7.63
C ASP A 90 -28.05 1.67 8.63
N GLU A 91 -27.98 0.44 8.12
CA GLU A 91 -27.92 -0.78 8.93
C GLU A 91 -26.70 -1.59 8.48
N VAL A 92 -25.81 -1.87 9.44
CA VAL A 92 -24.59 -2.68 9.24
C VAL A 92 -24.82 -4.03 9.90
N SER A 93 -24.75 -5.10 9.11
CA SER A 93 -24.84 -6.47 9.64
C SER A 93 -23.56 -6.86 10.40
N GLN A 94 -23.63 -7.92 11.21
CA GLN A 94 -22.45 -8.42 11.94
C GLN A 94 -21.31 -8.84 11.01
N ASP A 95 -21.62 -9.43 9.85
CA ASP A 95 -20.61 -9.84 8.87
C ASP A 95 -19.93 -8.62 8.23
N GLU A 96 -20.69 -7.56 7.95
CA GLU A 96 -20.16 -6.30 7.43
C GLU A 96 -19.32 -5.56 8.48
N ALA A 97 -19.74 -5.54 9.75
CA ALA A 97 -18.94 -4.99 10.84
C ALA A 97 -17.60 -5.74 10.99
N LYS A 98 -17.62 -7.06 10.82
CA LYS A 98 -16.40 -7.88 10.80
C LYS A 98 -15.51 -7.55 9.60
N ASP A 99 -16.09 -7.35 8.41
CA ASP A 99 -15.34 -6.96 7.20
C ASP A 99 -14.71 -5.56 7.32
N VAL A 100 -15.42 -4.59 7.91
CA VAL A 100 -14.88 -3.27 8.28
C VAL A 100 -13.66 -3.42 9.18
N HIS A 101 -13.81 -4.16 10.29
CA HIS A 101 -12.72 -4.39 11.24
C HIS A 101 -11.51 -5.06 10.56
N LEU A 102 -11.73 -6.14 9.81
CA LEU A 102 -10.64 -6.87 9.15
C LEU A 102 -9.96 -6.03 8.08
N SER A 103 -10.71 -5.26 7.29
CA SER A 103 -10.17 -4.37 6.27
C SER A 103 -9.24 -3.31 6.87
N LEU A 104 -9.65 -2.67 7.97
CA LEU A 104 -8.83 -1.67 8.67
C LEU A 104 -7.60 -2.29 9.34
N ARG A 105 -7.72 -3.49 9.92
CA ARG A 105 -6.59 -4.24 10.48
C ARG A 105 -5.58 -4.64 9.40
N HIS A 106 -6.04 -5.07 8.23
CA HIS A 106 -5.18 -5.35 7.09
C HIS A 106 -4.49 -4.08 6.58
N ALA A 107 -5.21 -2.97 6.46
CA ALA A 107 -4.62 -1.68 6.06
C ALA A 107 -3.49 -1.27 7.02
N ALA A 108 -3.76 -1.27 8.33
CA ALA A 108 -2.77 -0.97 9.36
C ALA A 108 -1.53 -1.87 9.26
N GLY A 109 -1.74 -3.17 9.05
CA GLY A 109 -0.66 -4.15 8.87
C GLY A 109 0.20 -3.87 7.64
N ILE A 110 -0.41 -3.51 6.50
CA ILE A 110 0.32 -3.17 5.28
C ILE A 110 1.17 -1.91 5.50
N PHE A 111 0.59 -0.84 6.07
CA PHE A 111 1.35 0.38 6.37
C PHE A 111 2.52 0.11 7.32
N LEU A 112 2.34 -0.74 8.33
CA LEU A 112 3.39 -1.15 9.25
C LEU A 112 4.52 -1.89 8.55
N VAL A 113 4.19 -2.88 7.71
CA VAL A 113 5.19 -3.63 6.94
C VAL A 113 5.97 -2.73 5.98
N LEU A 114 5.31 -1.77 5.34
CA LEU A 114 5.98 -0.75 4.53
C LEU A 114 7.02 0.01 5.35
N LYS A 115 6.60 0.55 6.50
CA LYS A 115 7.44 1.35 7.40
C LYS A 115 8.65 0.55 7.91
N GLU A 116 8.44 -0.68 8.35
CA GLU A 116 9.48 -1.44 9.06
C GLU A 116 10.43 -2.18 8.12
N GLN A 117 9.95 -2.63 6.95
CA GLN A 117 10.70 -3.60 6.15
C GLN A 117 11.10 -3.12 4.75
N TYR A 118 10.34 -2.21 4.16
CA TYR A 118 10.49 -1.88 2.74
C TYR A 118 11.06 -0.48 2.49
N ILE A 119 10.59 0.56 3.18
CA ILE A 119 11.02 1.94 2.87
C ILE A 119 12.53 2.15 3.01
N GLN A 120 13.19 1.44 3.94
CA GLN A 120 14.63 1.54 4.15
C GLN A 120 15.48 0.93 3.02
N LYS A 121 14.84 0.14 2.15
CA LYS A 121 15.49 -0.54 1.03
C LYS A 121 15.30 0.22 -0.30
N LEU A 122 14.52 1.29 -0.32
CA LEU A 122 14.30 2.12 -1.52
C LEU A 122 15.62 2.76 -1.97
N LEU A 123 15.80 2.87 -3.30
CA LEU A 123 16.99 3.54 -3.84
C LEU A 123 16.99 5.04 -3.53
N ALA A 124 15.81 5.67 -3.56
CA ALA A 124 15.60 7.05 -3.18
C ALA A 124 14.75 7.11 -1.90
N PRO A 125 15.22 7.75 -0.82
CA PRO A 125 14.45 7.86 0.41
C PRO A 125 13.20 8.75 0.21
N PRO A 126 12.04 8.36 0.77
CA PRO A 126 10.85 9.21 0.76
C PRO A 126 11.12 10.56 1.44
N LYS A 127 10.55 11.64 0.90
CA LYS A 127 10.68 13.00 1.45
C LYS A 127 9.50 13.32 2.36
N PRO A 128 9.63 14.26 3.31
CA PRO A 128 8.50 14.74 4.08
C PRO A 128 7.32 15.13 3.20
N GLY A 129 6.12 14.67 3.56
CA GLY A 129 4.89 14.84 2.79
C GLY A 129 4.64 13.80 1.70
N HIS A 130 5.61 12.92 1.38
CA HIS A 130 5.34 11.76 0.53
C HIS A 130 4.60 10.66 1.32
N ASP A 131 3.77 9.88 0.64
CA ASP A 131 2.97 8.80 1.24
C ASP A 131 3.82 7.75 1.95
N LEU A 132 4.99 7.44 1.37
CA LEU A 132 5.93 6.45 1.92
C LEU A 132 6.83 7.03 3.03
N HIS A 133 6.67 8.30 3.40
CA HIS A 133 7.39 8.88 4.53
C HIS A 133 6.87 8.29 5.85
N THR A 134 7.77 8.07 6.81
CA THR A 134 7.43 7.42 8.09
C THR A 134 6.29 8.10 8.83
N ASP A 135 6.29 9.44 8.85
CA ASP A 135 5.27 10.21 9.57
C ASP A 135 3.87 10.03 8.96
N ILE A 136 3.78 9.88 7.63
CA ILE A 136 2.52 9.63 6.93
C ILE A 136 2.06 8.20 7.18
N LEU A 137 2.98 7.23 7.10
CA LEU A 137 2.71 5.83 7.43
C LEU A 137 2.21 5.69 8.88
N ASP A 138 2.84 6.37 9.84
CA ASP A 138 2.43 6.35 11.24
C ASP A 138 1.02 6.91 11.42
N ALA A 139 0.71 8.04 10.78
CA ALA A 139 -0.65 8.59 10.81
C ALA A 139 -1.68 7.57 10.31
N TYR A 140 -1.41 6.89 9.18
CA TYR A 140 -2.31 5.88 8.64
C TYR A 140 -2.39 4.61 9.50
N ILE A 141 -1.29 4.17 10.12
CA ILE A 141 -1.29 3.04 11.06
C ILE A 141 -2.16 3.36 12.27
N TYR A 142 -1.97 4.53 12.88
CA TYR A 142 -2.74 4.94 14.06
C TYR A 142 -4.21 5.14 13.72
N GLN A 143 -4.51 5.83 12.62
CA GLN A 143 -5.88 6.05 12.16
C GLN A 143 -6.60 4.72 11.90
N SER A 144 -5.99 3.83 11.10
CA SER A 144 -6.63 2.54 10.76
C SER A 144 -6.81 1.65 11.99
N THR A 145 -5.89 1.72 12.96
CA THR A 145 -6.01 0.96 14.22
C THR A 145 -7.10 1.53 15.12
N ALA A 146 -7.23 2.86 15.20
CA ALA A 146 -8.25 3.53 15.99
C ALA A 146 -9.65 3.28 15.40
N GLU A 147 -9.82 3.45 14.09
CA GLU A 147 -11.09 3.18 13.39
C GLU A 147 -11.51 1.71 13.51
N ALA A 148 -10.56 0.77 13.55
CA ALA A 148 -10.87 -0.65 13.73
C ALA A 148 -11.37 -1.01 15.14
N GLN A 149 -11.15 -0.12 16.12
CA GLN A 149 -11.47 -0.30 17.54
C GLN A 149 -12.80 0.37 17.95
N GLU A 150 -13.30 1.31 17.14
CA GLU A 150 -14.61 1.96 17.27
C GLU A 150 -15.76 0.96 17.05
#